data_AF-V2XXF9-F1
#
_entry.id   AF-V2XXF9-F1
#
_cell.length_a   1.000
_cell.length_b   1.000
_cell.length_c   1.000
_cell.angle_alpha   90.00
_cell.angle_beta   90.00
_cell.angle_gamma   90.00
#
_symmetry.space_group_name_H-M   'P 1'
#
loop_
_entity.id
_entity.type
_entity.pdbx_description
1 polymer ?
#
loop_
_entity_poly.entity_id
_entity_poly.type
_entity_poly.pdbx_seq_one_letter_code
_entity_poly.pdbx_strand_id
1 'polypeptide(L)'
;MAVPSGFPESYFIIQSVGSDYRVLDVRGGKHDDGTEIIVYPDTAYYSKKNPRLRKDAESQNQVFFIDENGILRSKASGNAVGLDSESNQLVLRHVGEGPSSELPTFSYSKGEIHVHIQSQKKKYLMVAHPMSRHAPHILQNLAFFGIAHGITEPARLANSSGEYPPPVKPPSVDWEGPDDSPNKMREVGVIDIEDKEIVGGVKDRRIWVVKAVELMAVPKRRSTWPW
;
A
#
# COMPACT_ATOMS: atom_id res chain seq x y z
N MET A 1 18.98 -19.44 -15.71
CA MET A 1 17.71 -19.01 -16.34
C MET A 1 17.00 -18.13 -15.34
N ALA A 2 16.59 -16.91 -15.70
CA ALA A 2 15.82 -16.06 -14.81
C ALA A 2 14.50 -16.77 -14.45
N VAL A 3 14.15 -16.80 -13.18
CA VAL A 3 12.86 -17.36 -12.75
C VAL A 3 11.77 -16.41 -13.24
N PRO A 4 10.76 -16.87 -14.00
CA PRO A 4 9.71 -15.99 -14.48
C PRO A 4 9.00 -15.35 -13.29
N SER A 5 8.82 -14.03 -13.33
CA SER A 5 8.17 -13.26 -12.25
C SER A 5 6.71 -13.66 -12.06
N GLY A 6 6.09 -14.35 -13.03
CA GLY A 6 4.68 -14.75 -13.01
C GLY A 6 3.72 -13.63 -13.39
N PHE A 7 4.21 -12.40 -13.52
CA PHE A 7 3.46 -11.28 -14.11
C PHE A 7 3.43 -11.37 -15.65
N PRO A 8 2.44 -10.73 -16.30
CA PRO A 8 2.48 -10.53 -17.75
C PRO A 8 3.76 -9.78 -18.19
N GLU A 9 4.27 -10.11 -19.38
CA GLU A 9 5.42 -9.42 -19.97
C GLU A 9 5.11 -7.99 -20.44
N SER A 10 3.82 -7.69 -20.66
CA SER A 10 3.33 -6.36 -21.03
C SER A 10 2.92 -5.55 -19.82
N TYR A 11 2.45 -4.31 -20.04
CA TYR A 11 1.76 -3.54 -19.02
C TYR A 11 0.54 -4.29 -18.47
N PHE A 12 0.25 -4.08 -17.20
CA PHE A 12 -0.88 -4.70 -16.51
C PHE A 12 -1.47 -3.79 -15.43
N ILE A 13 -2.69 -4.13 -14.99
CA ILE A 13 -3.30 -3.62 -13.77
C ILE A 13 -3.32 -4.72 -12.71
N ILE A 14 -3.19 -4.34 -11.44
CA ILE A 14 -3.29 -5.26 -10.31
C ILE A 14 -4.59 -4.96 -9.57
N GLN A 15 -5.56 -5.86 -9.65
CA GLN A 15 -6.85 -5.73 -8.97
C GLN A 15 -6.82 -6.45 -7.62
N SER A 16 -7.31 -5.82 -6.56
CA SER A 16 -7.52 -6.51 -5.28
C SER A 16 -8.85 -7.27 -5.32
N VAL A 17 -8.83 -8.55 -4.91
CA VAL A 17 -10.05 -9.37 -4.83
C VAL A 17 -10.91 -8.97 -3.65
N GLY A 18 -10.28 -8.63 -2.52
CA GLY A 18 -10.98 -8.21 -1.29
C GLY A 18 -11.55 -6.78 -1.33
N SER A 19 -11.56 -6.11 -2.49
CA SER A 19 -12.15 -4.79 -2.62
C SER A 19 -12.77 -4.61 -4.01
N ASP A 20 -14.08 -4.83 -4.08
CA ASP A 20 -14.95 -4.77 -5.27
C ASP A 20 -14.48 -3.75 -6.33
N TYR A 21 -13.82 -4.25 -7.39
CA TYR A 21 -13.39 -3.49 -8.56
C TYR A 21 -12.36 -2.37 -8.32
N ARG A 22 -11.55 -2.48 -7.28
CA ARG A 22 -10.44 -1.56 -7.04
C ARG A 22 -9.09 -2.16 -7.46
N VAL A 23 -8.23 -1.28 -7.94
CA VAL A 23 -6.92 -1.60 -8.50
C VAL A 23 -5.83 -0.82 -7.79
N LEU A 24 -4.60 -1.32 -7.91
CA LEU A 24 -3.41 -0.62 -7.48
C LEU A 24 -3.31 0.72 -8.21
N ASP A 25 -2.95 1.77 -7.48
CA ASP A 25 -2.97 3.15 -7.95
C ASP A 25 -1.86 3.96 -7.27
N VAL A 26 -1.12 4.75 -8.03
CA VAL A 26 -0.20 5.76 -7.47
C VAL A 26 -1.02 6.96 -7.00
N ARG A 27 -1.01 7.23 -5.69
CA ARG A 27 -1.92 8.18 -5.04
C ARG A 27 -1.91 9.55 -5.73
N GLY A 28 -3.07 9.89 -6.31
CA GLY A 28 -3.27 11.18 -6.98
C GLY A 28 -2.45 11.37 -8.26
N GLY A 29 -1.88 10.29 -8.82
CA GLY A 29 -1.05 10.33 -10.02
C GLY A 29 0.24 11.12 -9.86
N LYS A 30 0.72 11.32 -8.63
CA LYS A 30 1.96 12.06 -8.36
C LYS A 30 3.19 11.26 -8.76
N HIS A 31 4.27 11.97 -9.09
CA HIS A 31 5.54 11.38 -9.53
C HIS A 31 6.66 11.54 -8.49
N ASP A 32 6.38 12.16 -7.34
CA ASP A 32 7.35 12.45 -6.29
C ASP A 32 7.81 11.17 -5.58
N ASP A 33 9.07 11.12 -5.14
CA ASP A 33 9.57 10.04 -4.28
C ASP A 33 8.76 9.97 -2.98
N GLY A 34 8.51 8.75 -2.49
CA GLY A 34 7.69 8.53 -1.30
C GLY A 34 6.19 8.61 -1.55
N THR A 35 5.73 8.86 -2.78
CA THR A 35 4.29 8.86 -3.09
C THR A 35 3.68 7.48 -2.80
N GLU A 36 2.67 7.43 -1.95
CA GLU A 36 2.02 6.17 -1.56
C GLU A 36 1.39 5.41 -2.73
N ILE A 37 1.49 4.08 -2.64
CA ILE A 37 0.72 3.14 -3.46
C ILE A 37 -0.53 2.71 -2.69
N ILE A 38 -1.69 2.89 -3.32
CA ILE A 38 -2.99 2.66 -2.71
C ILE A 38 -3.85 1.72 -3.57
N VAL A 39 -5.01 1.32 -3.03
CA VAL A 39 -6.07 0.67 -3.80
C VAL A 39 -7.21 1.65 -4.05
N TYR A 40 -7.44 1.95 -5.33
CA TYR A 40 -8.39 2.96 -5.80
C TYR A 40 -9.36 2.37 -6.84
N PRO A 41 -10.58 2.92 -7.00
CA PRO A 41 -11.50 2.46 -8.04
C PRO A 41 -10.86 2.42 -9.44
N ASP A 42 -11.13 1.36 -10.20
CA ASP A 42 -10.63 1.19 -11.59
C ASP A 42 -11.14 2.33 -12.49
N THR A 43 -10.26 3.29 -12.78
CA THR A 43 -10.65 4.50 -13.50
C THR A 43 -11.09 4.20 -14.93
N ALA A 44 -10.55 3.15 -15.58
CA ALA A 44 -10.97 2.74 -16.92
C ALA A 44 -12.38 2.14 -16.90
N TYR A 45 -12.69 1.29 -15.91
CA TYR A 45 -14.03 0.74 -15.73
C TYR A 45 -15.06 1.82 -15.40
N TYR A 46 -14.74 2.72 -14.47
CA TYR A 46 -15.63 3.81 -14.07
C TYR A 46 -15.86 4.81 -15.21
N SER A 47 -14.83 5.13 -16.00
CA SER A 47 -14.95 6.02 -17.16
C SER A 47 -15.86 5.45 -18.26
N LYS A 48 -15.87 4.12 -18.45
CA LYS A 48 -16.81 3.45 -19.38
C LYS A 48 -18.25 3.56 -18.89
N LYS A 49 -18.49 3.39 -17.58
CA LYS A 49 -19.84 3.44 -17.00
C LYS A 49 -20.40 4.85 -16.81
N ASN A 50 -19.53 5.86 -16.62
CA ASN A 50 -19.96 7.24 -16.44
C ASN A 50 -19.14 8.20 -17.32
N PRO A 51 -19.57 8.45 -18.57
CA PRO A 51 -18.85 9.30 -19.52
C PRO A 51 -18.63 10.74 -19.04
N ARG A 52 -19.41 11.23 -18.07
CA ARG A 52 -19.27 12.58 -17.48
C ARG A 52 -18.10 12.70 -16.50
N LEU A 53 -17.57 11.58 -16.03
CA LEU A 53 -16.43 11.49 -15.09
C LEU A 53 -15.10 11.22 -15.80
N ARG A 54 -15.03 11.35 -17.13
CA ARG A 54 -13.79 11.28 -17.92
C ARG A 54 -12.87 12.44 -17.55
N LYS A 55 -12.18 12.34 -16.41
CA LYS A 55 -11.19 13.35 -16.04
C LYS A 55 -9.84 13.10 -16.68
N ASP A 56 -9.41 11.86 -16.85
CA ASP A 56 -8.09 11.58 -17.45
C ASP A 56 -8.16 10.35 -18.33
N ALA A 57 -8.06 10.55 -19.65
CA ALA A 57 -8.26 9.53 -20.67
C ALA A 57 -7.17 8.44 -20.69
N GLU A 58 -6.21 8.44 -19.76
CA GLU A 58 -5.07 7.53 -19.85
C GLU A 58 -4.82 6.67 -18.60
N SER A 59 -5.51 6.89 -17.47
CA SER A 59 -5.46 6.03 -16.27
C SER A 59 -4.06 5.49 -15.91
N GLN A 60 -3.01 6.26 -16.25
CA GLN A 60 -1.66 5.70 -16.35
C GLN A 60 -1.07 5.39 -14.97
N ASN A 61 -1.57 6.08 -13.94
CA ASN A 61 -1.21 5.87 -12.55
C ASN A 61 -1.73 4.53 -11.98
N GLN A 62 -2.57 3.80 -12.72
CA GLN A 62 -3.06 2.46 -12.36
C GLN A 62 -2.38 1.34 -13.16
N VAL A 63 -1.47 1.70 -14.08
CA VAL A 63 -0.81 0.76 -14.98
C VAL A 63 0.64 0.57 -14.55
N PHE A 64 1.04 -0.69 -14.45
CA PHE A 64 2.36 -1.10 -13.99
C PHE A 64 3.01 -2.10 -14.94
N PHE A 65 4.30 -2.35 -14.77
CA PHE A 65 5.05 -3.40 -15.46
C PHE A 65 6.19 -3.92 -14.57
N ILE A 66 6.70 -5.11 -14.89
CA ILE A 66 7.93 -5.65 -14.29
C ILE A 66 9.09 -5.38 -15.25
N ASP A 67 10.19 -4.80 -14.75
CA ASP A 67 11.41 -4.62 -15.55
C ASP A 67 12.28 -5.89 -15.60
N GLU A 68 13.38 -5.83 -16.35
CA GLU A 68 14.32 -6.95 -16.52
C GLU A 68 14.95 -7.45 -15.21
N ASN A 69 14.95 -6.60 -14.17
CA ASN A 69 15.49 -6.92 -12.85
C ASN A 69 14.42 -7.47 -11.89
N GLY A 70 13.17 -7.61 -12.34
CA GLY A 70 12.06 -8.05 -11.49
C GLY A 70 11.47 -6.93 -10.64
N ILE A 71 11.77 -5.66 -10.92
CA ILE A 71 11.27 -4.51 -10.17
C ILE A 71 9.92 -4.08 -10.75
N LEU A 72 8.93 -3.90 -9.87
CA LEU A 72 7.63 -3.35 -10.24
C LEU A 72 7.74 -1.83 -10.45
N ARG A 73 7.25 -1.34 -11.59
CA ARG A 73 7.34 0.07 -11.98
C ARG A 73 6.00 0.64 -12.39
N SER A 74 5.79 1.92 -12.08
CA SER A 74 4.66 2.68 -12.60
C SER A 74 4.88 3.03 -14.06
N LYS A 75 3.86 2.86 -14.91
CA LYS A 75 3.91 3.29 -16.30
C LYS A 75 3.97 4.81 -16.45
N ALA A 76 3.23 5.54 -15.61
CA ALA A 76 3.10 6.99 -15.72
C ALA A 76 4.42 7.74 -15.52
N SER A 77 5.22 7.31 -14.55
CA SER A 77 6.46 7.97 -14.15
C SER A 77 7.73 7.19 -14.52
N GLY A 78 7.63 5.88 -14.75
CA GLY A 78 8.80 4.98 -14.85
C GLY A 78 9.46 4.66 -13.51
N ASN A 79 9.00 5.27 -12.42
CA ASN A 79 9.55 5.09 -11.08
C ASN A 79 9.20 3.71 -10.52
N ALA A 80 10.07 3.23 -9.63
CA ALA A 80 9.93 1.91 -9.01
C ALA A 80 8.90 1.94 -7.87
N VAL A 81 8.31 0.79 -7.58
CA VAL A 81 7.56 0.56 -6.35
C VAL A 81 8.55 -0.01 -5.32
N GLY A 82 8.75 0.73 -4.24
CA GLY A 82 9.62 0.37 -3.14
C GLY A 82 8.84 0.21 -1.83
N LEU A 83 9.59 -0.12 -0.78
CA LEU A 83 9.06 -0.17 0.58
C LEU A 83 9.49 1.08 1.34
N ASP A 84 8.58 1.63 2.13
CA ASP A 84 8.92 2.60 3.17
C ASP A 84 9.50 1.87 4.39
N SER A 85 10.71 2.25 4.80
CA SER A 85 11.45 1.57 5.87
C SER A 85 10.83 1.72 7.25
N GLU A 86 9.98 2.73 7.46
CA GLU A 86 9.37 3.02 8.75
C GLU A 86 7.99 2.39 8.88
N SER A 87 7.22 2.37 7.78
CA SER A 87 5.80 2.02 7.80
C SER A 87 5.45 0.67 7.14
N ASN A 88 6.40 0.01 6.47
CA ASN A 88 6.13 -1.17 5.62
C ASN A 88 5.05 -0.92 4.54
N GLN A 89 4.82 0.34 4.19
CA GLN A 89 3.92 0.72 3.11
C GLN A 89 4.66 0.72 1.77
N LEU A 90 3.94 0.38 0.70
CA LEU A 90 4.47 0.51 -0.65
C LEU A 90 4.40 1.98 -1.08
N VAL A 91 5.52 2.48 -1.59
CA VAL A 91 5.67 3.86 -2.07
C VAL A 91 6.39 3.88 -3.41
N LEU A 92 6.21 4.96 -4.16
CA LEU A 92 6.95 5.25 -5.37
C LEU A 92 8.37 5.67 -5.00
N ARG A 93 9.36 5.13 -5.70
CA ARG A 93 10.78 5.43 -5.51
C ARG A 93 11.45 5.87 -6.79
N HIS A 94 12.18 6.97 -6.73
CA HIS A 94 13.06 7.44 -7.81
C HIS A 94 14.24 6.49 -7.96
N VAL A 95 14.60 6.17 -9.20
CA VAL A 95 15.76 5.30 -9.46
C VAL A 95 17.03 6.12 -9.29
N GLY A 96 17.86 5.77 -8.30
CA GLY A 96 19.22 6.29 -8.18
C GLY A 96 19.42 7.46 -7.21
N GLU A 97 18.40 7.94 -6.51
CA GLU A 97 18.53 9.00 -5.50
C GLU A 97 18.12 8.47 -4.11
N GLY A 98 19.09 8.37 -3.19
CA GLY A 98 18.84 8.12 -1.76
C GLY A 98 19.61 6.93 -1.13
N PRO A 99 19.92 6.98 0.18
CA PRO A 99 20.59 5.90 0.92
C PRO A 99 19.58 4.81 1.32
N SER A 100 19.12 4.01 0.36
CA SER A 100 18.48 2.70 0.57
C SER A 100 18.47 1.94 -0.76
N SER A 101 19.66 1.44 -1.08
CA SER A 101 20.15 0.94 -2.37
C SER A 101 19.54 -0.38 -2.84
N GLU A 102 18.34 -0.73 -2.39
CA GLU A 102 17.73 -2.00 -2.77
C GLU A 102 16.23 -1.86 -3.01
N LEU A 103 15.89 -1.86 -4.29
CA LEU A 103 14.50 -1.95 -4.71
C LEU A 103 14.03 -3.40 -4.57
N PRO A 104 12.82 -3.62 -4.02
CA PRO A 104 12.29 -4.96 -3.92
C PRO A 104 12.03 -5.55 -5.30
N THR A 105 12.19 -6.86 -5.38
CA THR A 105 11.77 -7.66 -6.54
C THR A 105 10.41 -8.28 -6.25
N PHE A 106 9.59 -8.40 -7.30
CA PHE A 106 8.21 -8.87 -7.19
C PHE A 106 8.03 -10.17 -7.97
N SER A 107 7.26 -11.08 -7.39
CA SER A 107 6.77 -12.27 -8.08
C SER A 107 5.30 -12.50 -7.80
N TYR A 108 4.59 -13.07 -8.75
CA TYR A 108 3.16 -13.33 -8.69
C TYR A 108 2.87 -14.80 -8.94
N SER A 109 2.17 -15.44 -8.01
CA SER A 109 1.76 -16.83 -8.16
C SER A 109 0.47 -17.12 -7.40
N LYS A 110 -0.44 -17.89 -8.00
CA LYS A 110 -1.69 -18.33 -7.34
C LYS A 110 -2.54 -17.20 -6.72
N GLY A 111 -2.51 -16.02 -7.32
CA GLY A 111 -3.24 -14.85 -6.83
C GLY A 111 -2.51 -14.07 -5.74
N GLU A 112 -1.30 -14.45 -5.34
CA GLU A 112 -0.51 -13.78 -4.31
C GLU A 112 0.69 -13.06 -4.94
N ILE A 113 0.98 -11.84 -4.48
CA ILE A 113 2.16 -11.07 -4.88
C ILE A 113 3.18 -11.12 -3.75
N HIS A 114 4.32 -11.75 -4.02
CA HIS A 114 5.45 -11.83 -3.11
C HIS A 114 6.45 -10.72 -3.39
N VAL A 115 6.92 -10.09 -2.32
CA VAL A 115 7.90 -9.00 -2.35
C VAL A 115 9.18 -9.50 -1.69
N HIS A 116 10.31 -9.37 -2.38
CA HIS A 116 11.59 -9.86 -1.91
C HIS A 116 12.64 -8.75 -1.84
N ILE A 117 13.26 -8.63 -0.67
CA ILE A 117 14.35 -7.69 -0.37
C ILE A 117 15.60 -8.53 -0.08
N GLN A 118 16.59 -8.51 -0.97
CA GLN A 118 17.73 -9.45 -0.92
C GLN A 118 18.65 -9.18 0.28
N SER A 119 18.91 -7.91 0.62
CA SER A 119 19.75 -7.54 1.77
C SER A 119 19.19 -8.07 3.08
N GLN A 120 17.86 -8.09 3.21
CA GLN A 120 17.18 -8.58 4.39
C GLN A 120 16.99 -10.10 4.36
N LYS A 121 17.15 -10.74 3.20
CA LYS A 121 16.82 -12.16 2.96
C LYS A 121 15.38 -12.52 3.35
N LYS A 122 14.50 -11.51 3.42
CA LYS A 122 13.11 -11.64 3.83
C LYS A 122 12.19 -11.76 2.62
N LYS A 123 11.06 -12.43 2.85
CA LYS A 123 9.97 -12.53 1.88
C LYS A 123 8.71 -12.00 2.52
N TYR A 124 8.08 -11.07 1.82
CA TYR A 124 6.84 -10.48 2.25
C TYR A 124 5.73 -10.81 1.28
N LEU A 125 4.51 -10.60 1.74
CA LEU A 125 3.30 -10.73 0.97
C LEU A 125 2.64 -9.35 0.85
N MET A 126 2.32 -8.93 -0.36
CA MET A 126 1.63 -7.67 -0.60
C MET A 126 0.16 -7.78 -0.17
N VAL A 127 -0.31 -6.80 0.59
CA VAL A 127 -1.65 -6.80 1.20
C VAL A 127 -2.30 -5.42 1.14
N ALA A 128 -3.61 -5.40 0.99
CA ALA A 128 -4.42 -4.18 1.05
C ALA A 128 -4.99 -3.98 2.47
N HIS A 129 -4.61 -2.90 3.14
CA HIS A 129 -5.11 -2.54 4.47
C HIS A 129 -6.17 -1.44 4.39
N PRO A 130 -7.30 -1.57 5.12
CA PRO A 130 -8.23 -0.45 5.28
C PRO A 130 -7.50 0.70 5.96
N MET A 131 -7.59 1.92 5.40
CA MET A 131 -7.04 3.10 6.07
C MET A 131 -7.78 3.34 7.38
N SER A 132 -7.04 3.31 8.50
CA SER A 132 -7.58 3.76 9.77
C SER A 132 -7.91 5.26 9.67
N ARG A 133 -9.07 5.67 10.18
CA ARG A 133 -9.47 7.09 10.21
C ARG A 133 -8.64 7.93 11.18
N HIS A 134 -7.74 7.31 11.95
CA HIS A 134 -6.89 8.02 12.89
C HIS A 134 -5.52 8.29 12.27
N ALA A 135 -5.24 9.58 12.12
CA ALA A 135 -3.93 10.15 11.80
C ALA A 135 -2.79 9.48 12.58
N PRO A 136 -1.56 9.51 12.07
CA PRO A 136 -0.40 8.91 12.74
C PRO A 136 -0.11 9.69 14.02
N HIS A 137 -0.76 9.32 15.13
CA HIS A 137 -0.26 9.66 16.43
C HIS A 137 0.82 8.65 16.77
N ILE A 138 2.06 9.08 16.58
CA ILE A 138 3.10 9.06 17.62
C ILE A 138 2.44 8.69 18.95
N LEU A 139 2.56 7.42 19.40
CA LEU A 139 2.34 6.89 20.77
C LEU A 139 2.05 5.37 20.76
N GLN A 140 2.95 4.55 20.21
CA GLN A 140 3.02 3.13 20.62
C GLN A 140 4.37 2.69 21.21
N ASN A 141 5.26 3.64 21.51
CA ASN A 141 6.47 3.38 22.31
C ASN A 141 6.32 3.68 23.82
N LEU A 142 5.10 3.86 24.35
CA LEU A 142 4.91 4.18 25.78
C LEU A 142 4.20 3.12 26.62
N ALA A 143 3.92 1.93 26.08
CA ALA A 143 3.28 0.84 26.84
C ALA A 143 4.11 -0.44 27.00
N PHE A 144 5.38 -0.46 26.57
CA PHE A 144 6.25 -1.64 26.73
C PHE A 144 7.44 -1.46 27.69
N PHE A 145 7.65 -0.27 28.27
CA PHE A 145 8.62 -0.09 29.37
C PHE A 145 7.90 -0.02 30.72
N GLY A 146 7.43 -1.18 31.15
CA GLY A 146 7.32 -1.46 32.57
C GLY A 146 8.64 -2.04 33.08
N ILE A 147 9.19 -1.40 34.13
CA ILE A 147 10.13 -1.94 35.12
C ILE A 147 11.62 -1.86 34.75
N ALA A 148 12.33 -0.86 35.29
CA ALA A 148 13.33 -1.07 36.36
C ALA A 148 14.14 0.22 36.67
N HIS A 149 14.27 0.52 37.97
CA HIS A 149 15.16 1.50 38.62
C HIS A 149 14.82 2.99 38.41
N GLY A 150 14.54 3.83 39.39
CA GLY A 150 14.58 3.76 40.85
C GLY A 150 14.62 5.21 41.36
N ILE A 151 13.83 5.52 42.40
CA ILE A 151 14.10 6.54 43.45
C ILE A 151 14.34 7.98 42.94
N THR A 152 13.39 8.92 43.02
CA THR A 152 13.17 9.73 44.23
C THR A 152 11.77 10.37 44.30
N GLU A 153 11.38 10.67 45.54
CA GLU A 153 10.06 11.04 46.09
C GLU A 153 9.39 12.37 45.65
N PRO A 154 8.09 12.58 46.01
CA PRO A 154 7.17 13.52 45.38
C PRO A 154 6.96 14.84 46.14
N ALA A 155 6.56 15.89 45.42
CA ALA A 155 5.98 17.09 46.02
C ALA A 155 4.52 16.79 46.45
N ARG A 156 4.33 16.68 47.78
CA ARG A 156 3.03 16.66 48.46
C ARG A 156 2.30 17.99 48.28
N LEU A 157 1.11 17.97 47.71
CA LEU A 157 0.03 18.89 48.07
C LEU A 157 -1.14 18.04 48.55
N ALA A 158 -1.27 17.97 49.87
CA ALA A 158 -2.35 17.28 50.56
C ALA A 158 -3.60 18.16 50.54
N ASN A 159 -4.66 17.70 49.89
CA ASN A 159 -6.01 18.11 50.22
C ASN A 159 -6.71 16.95 50.93
N SER A 160 -7.11 17.21 52.17
CA SER A 160 -7.75 16.28 53.10
C SER A 160 -9.23 16.11 52.78
N SER A 161 -9.57 15.10 51.99
CA SER A 161 -10.82 14.33 52.09
C SER A 161 -10.65 13.11 51.17
N GLY A 162 -10.37 11.97 51.78
CA GLY A 162 -9.99 10.73 51.11
C GLY A 162 -11.15 10.03 50.40
N GLU A 163 -11.54 10.56 49.25
CA GLU A 163 -12.28 9.80 48.24
C GLU A 163 -11.57 9.97 46.90
N TYR A 164 -10.82 8.95 46.49
CA TYR A 164 -10.39 8.86 45.09
C TYR A 164 -11.66 8.70 44.24
N PRO A 165 -11.89 9.54 43.22
CA PRO A 165 -12.97 9.29 42.28
C PRO A 165 -12.75 7.89 41.70
N PRO A 166 -13.82 7.07 41.56
CA PRO A 166 -13.67 5.76 40.95
C PRO A 166 -13.00 5.94 39.58
N PRO A 167 -12.07 5.06 39.19
CA PRO A 167 -11.42 5.17 37.89
C PRO A 167 -12.51 5.26 36.83
N VAL A 168 -12.55 6.40 36.13
CA VAL A 168 -13.48 6.61 35.02
C VAL A 168 -13.17 5.50 34.04
N LYS A 169 -14.10 4.56 33.89
CA LYS A 169 -14.00 3.52 32.86
C LYS A 169 -13.77 4.29 31.56
N PRO A 170 -12.65 4.08 30.83
CA PRO A 170 -12.50 4.71 29.54
C PRO A 170 -13.76 4.37 28.74
N PRO A 171 -14.32 5.32 27.97
CA PRO A 171 -15.48 5.04 27.14
C PRO A 171 -15.18 3.75 26.39
N SER A 172 -16.10 2.79 26.47
CA SER A 172 -16.00 1.58 25.66
C SER A 172 -15.95 2.08 24.22
N VAL A 173 -14.75 2.11 23.65
CA VAL A 173 -14.57 2.28 22.22
C VAL A 173 -15.13 0.98 21.68
N ASP A 174 -16.40 1.03 21.30
CA ASP A 174 -17.02 -0.01 20.49
C ASP A 174 -16.13 -0.13 19.25
N TRP A 175 -15.23 -1.10 19.29
CA TRP A 175 -14.36 -1.42 18.18
C TRP A 175 -15.26 -2.01 17.10
N GLU A 176 -15.89 -1.12 16.33
CA GLU A 176 -16.40 -1.45 15.02
C GLU A 176 -15.17 -1.94 14.25
N GLY A 177 -15.15 -3.23 13.93
CA GLY A 177 -14.05 -3.84 13.20
C GLY A 177 -13.69 -3.05 11.93
N PRO A 178 -12.55 -3.36 11.30
CA PRO A 178 -12.08 -2.63 10.13
C PRO A 178 -13.22 -2.41 9.11
N ASP A 179 -13.59 -1.15 8.89
CA ASP A 179 -14.68 -0.79 8.00
C ASP A 179 -14.29 -1.17 6.56
N ASP A 180 -14.81 -2.31 6.13
CA ASP A 180 -14.59 -2.89 4.81
C ASP A 180 -15.45 -2.26 3.71
N SER A 181 -16.13 -1.14 4.00
CA SER A 181 -17.01 -0.46 3.05
C SER A 181 -16.30 -0.15 1.73
N PRO A 182 -16.96 -0.40 0.58
CA PRO A 182 -16.37 -0.26 -0.75
C PRO A 182 -16.04 1.19 -1.13
N ASN A 183 -16.35 2.17 -0.27
CA ASN A 183 -16.08 3.60 -0.48
C ASN A 183 -14.77 4.07 0.17
N LYS A 184 -14.17 3.30 1.09
CA LYS A 184 -12.92 3.69 1.73
C LYS A 184 -11.71 3.35 0.88
N MET A 185 -10.82 4.34 0.69
CA MET A 185 -9.49 4.11 0.15
C MET A 185 -8.70 3.17 1.09
N ARG A 186 -7.82 2.35 0.52
CA ARG A 186 -7.00 1.38 1.24
C ARG A 186 -5.53 1.63 0.94
N GLU A 187 -4.70 1.51 1.97
CA GLU A 187 -3.24 1.52 1.82
C GLU A 187 -2.78 0.14 1.32
N VAL A 188 -1.64 0.11 0.64
CA VAL A 188 -0.96 -1.14 0.28
C VAL A 188 0.32 -1.24 1.05
N GLY A 189 0.47 -2.33 1.79
CA GLY A 189 1.66 -2.64 2.55
C GLY A 189 2.12 -4.07 2.29
N VAL A 190 3.09 -4.49 3.08
CA VAL A 190 3.61 -5.85 3.05
C VAL A 190 3.60 -6.47 4.44
N ILE A 191 3.36 -7.77 4.52
CA ILE A 191 3.46 -8.56 5.76
C ILE A 191 4.55 -9.60 5.63
N ASP A 192 5.33 -9.82 6.68
CA ASP A 192 6.37 -10.86 6.70
C ASP A 192 5.70 -12.24 6.61
N ILE A 193 6.21 -13.11 5.72
CA ILE A 193 5.67 -14.47 5.54
C ILE A 193 6.11 -15.39 6.69
N GLU A 194 7.22 -15.07 7.35
CA GLU A 194 7.72 -15.86 8.48
C GLU A 194 6.92 -15.66 9.77
N ASP A 195 6.15 -14.58 9.85
CA ASP A 195 5.21 -14.34 10.94
C ASP A 195 4.00 -15.29 10.79
N LYS A 196 4.06 -16.40 11.53
CA LYS A 196 3.14 -17.55 11.44
C LYS A 196 1.67 -17.25 11.79
N GLU A 197 1.33 -16.03 12.23
CA GLU A 197 -0.03 -15.60 12.51
C GLU A 197 -0.58 -14.70 11.40
N ILE A 198 -0.75 -15.24 10.19
CA ILE A 198 -1.65 -14.63 9.22
C ILE A 198 -3.07 -14.93 9.67
N VAL A 199 -3.60 -14.09 10.57
CA VAL A 199 -4.97 -14.15 11.08
C VAL A 199 -5.93 -14.27 9.90
N GLY A 200 -6.88 -15.21 9.97
CA GLY A 200 -7.76 -15.58 8.86
C GLY A 200 -8.50 -14.42 8.17
N GLY A 201 -8.67 -13.28 8.85
CA GLY A 201 -9.25 -12.05 8.28
C GLY A 201 -8.41 -11.35 7.20
N VAL A 202 -7.14 -11.73 7.02
CA VAL A 202 -6.26 -11.16 5.97
C VAL A 202 -6.33 -11.97 4.67
N LYS A 203 -7.02 -13.13 4.66
CA LYS A 203 -6.98 -14.08 3.55
C LYS A 203 -7.46 -13.49 2.22
N ASP A 204 -8.51 -12.68 2.21
CA ASP A 204 -9.01 -12.07 0.98
C ASP A 204 -8.26 -10.78 0.60
N ARG A 205 -7.58 -10.16 1.58
CA ARG A 205 -6.84 -8.90 1.43
C ARG A 205 -5.45 -9.08 0.81
N ARG A 206 -5.00 -10.33 0.66
CA ARG A 206 -3.75 -10.71 -0.01
C ARG A 206 -3.93 -11.29 -1.41
N ILE A 207 -5.18 -11.46 -1.85
CA ILE A 207 -5.47 -12.03 -3.18
C ILE A 207 -5.63 -10.91 -4.19
N TRP A 208 -4.89 -11.05 -5.27
CA TRP A 208 -4.77 -10.13 -6.37
C TRP A 208 -5.11 -10.84 -7.68
N VAL A 209 -5.69 -10.08 -8.61
CA VAL A 209 -5.88 -10.49 -10.00
C VAL A 209 -5.08 -9.54 -10.87
N VAL A 210 -4.05 -10.07 -11.51
CA VAL A 210 -3.24 -9.32 -12.48
C VAL A 210 -3.86 -9.46 -13.87
N LYS A 211 -4.17 -8.34 -14.51
CA LYS A 211 -4.76 -8.32 -15.86
C LYS A 211 -3.84 -7.56 -16.81
N ALA A 212 -3.41 -8.23 -17.87
CA ALA A 212 -2.69 -7.57 -18.96
C ALA A 212 -3.55 -6.44 -19.55
N VAL A 213 -2.92 -5.30 -19.78
CA VAL A 213 -3.54 -4.16 -20.45
C VAL A 213 -3.11 -4.22 -21.91
N GLU A 214 -4.07 -4.53 -22.77
CA GLU A 214 -3.89 -4.36 -24.21
C GLU A 214 -3.86 -2.85 -24.48
N LEU A 215 -2.66 -2.30 -24.66
CA LEU A 215 -2.54 -0.91 -25.09
C LEU A 215 -3.14 -0.83 -26.48
N MET A 216 -4.27 -0.13 -26.61
CA MET A 216 -4.79 0.24 -27.92
C MET A 216 -3.67 0.96 -28.66
N ALA A 217 -3.18 0.34 -29.74
CA ALA A 217 -2.15 0.92 -30.57
C ALA A 217 -2.57 2.36 -30.90
N VAL A 218 -1.78 3.33 -30.47
CA VAL A 218 -2.01 4.74 -30.83
C VAL A 218 -2.11 4.77 -32.35
N PRO A 219 -3.26 5.17 -32.93
CA PRO A 219 -3.37 5.25 -34.37
C PRO A 219 -2.26 6.19 -34.83
N LYS A 220 -1.29 5.68 -35.60
CA LYS A 220 -0.25 6.50 -36.21
C LYS A 220 -0.99 7.61 -36.96
N ARG A 221 -0.96 8.84 -36.43
CA ARG A 221 -1.46 10.00 -37.15
C ARG A 221 -0.67 10.05 -38.44
N ARG A 222 -1.29 9.69 -39.58
CA ARG A 222 -0.74 9.96 -40.90
C ARG A 222 -0.57 11.47 -40.98
N SER A 223 0.67 11.95 -40.86
CA SER A 223 1.01 13.33 -41.10
C SER A 223 0.91 13.58 -42.61
N THR A 224 -0.29 13.93 -43.07
CA THR A 224 -0.48 14.53 -44.39
C THR A 224 -0.67 16.02 -44.18
N TRP A 225 0.44 16.75 -44.11
CA TRP A 225 0.43 18.17 -44.43
C TRP A 225 0.82 18.30 -45.89
N PRO A 226 -0.03 18.89 -46.76
CA PRO A 226 0.38 19.24 -48.11
C PRO A 226 1.28 20.48 -48.03
N TRP A 227 2.40 20.42 -48.74
CA TRP A 227 3.21 21.58 -49.10
C TRP A 227 2.58 22.27 -50.31
#